data_AF-A0A6A6GH08-F1
#
_entry.id   AF-A0A6A6GH08-F1
#
_cell.length_a   1.000
_cell.length_b   1.000
_cell.length_c   1.000
_cell.angle_alpha   90.00
_cell.angle_beta   90.00
_cell.angle_gamma   90.00
#
_symmetry.space_group_name_H-M   'P 1'
#
loop_
_entity.id
_entity.type
_entity.pdbx_description
1 polymer ?
#
loop_
_entity_poly.entity_id
_entity_poly.type
_entity_poly.pdbx_seq_one_letter_code
_entity_poly.pdbx_strand_id
1 'polypeptide(L)'
;MTGGVPPNSTSAGPWYCEHPGCTASPFPTQYLLNSHATSHSQSRPHYCPVPGCPRGEGGKGFKRKNEMIRHGLTHDTPGYVCPFCPDRGHKYPRPDNLQRHVRVHHIDKDRDDPMLREVLSQRAGGAAGAGRGRRRRTGP
;
A
#
# COMPACT_ATOMS: atom_id res chain seq x y z
N MET A 1 42.00 -34.85 -6.58
CA MET A 1 41.90 -33.38 -6.62
C MET A 1 40.85 -33.04 -7.66
N THR A 2 39.58 -32.91 -7.28
CA THR A 2 38.46 -32.69 -8.22
C THR A 2 37.75 -31.40 -7.84
N GLY A 3 37.54 -30.56 -8.87
CA GLY A 3 37.28 -29.13 -8.80
C GLY A 3 36.10 -28.70 -7.93
N GLY A 4 36.32 -27.59 -7.23
CA GLY A 4 35.27 -26.83 -6.57
C GLY A 4 34.31 -26.24 -7.60
N VAL A 5 33.02 -26.40 -7.32
CA VAL A 5 31.92 -25.65 -7.92
C VAL A 5 32.15 -24.15 -7.74
N PRO A 6 32.07 -23.32 -8.80
CA PRO A 6 32.15 -21.87 -8.64
C PRO A 6 30.91 -21.36 -7.90
N PRO A 7 31.05 -20.40 -6.96
CA PRO A 7 29.89 -19.77 -6.35
C PRO A 7 29.12 -18.99 -7.40
N ASN A 8 27.85 -19.35 -7.54
CA ASN A 8 26.78 -18.64 -8.22
C ASN A 8 26.97 -17.12 -8.08
N SER A 9 27.36 -16.46 -9.18
CA SER A 9 27.47 -15.01 -9.26
C SER A 9 26.07 -14.44 -9.10
N THR A 10 25.74 -14.13 -7.84
CA THR A 10 24.50 -13.44 -7.49
C THR A 10 24.54 -12.12 -8.23
N SER A 11 23.50 -11.88 -9.03
CA SER A 11 23.30 -10.73 -9.90
C SER A 11 23.12 -9.42 -9.11
N ALA A 12 24.15 -9.04 -8.36
CA ALA A 12 24.32 -7.70 -7.81
C ALA A 12 24.69 -6.80 -8.99
N GLY A 13 23.76 -5.96 -9.44
CA GLY A 13 24.04 -5.02 -10.51
C GLY A 13 25.01 -3.91 -10.11
N PRO A 14 25.50 -3.12 -11.07
CA PRO A 14 26.54 -2.13 -10.82
C PRO A 14 26.06 -0.87 -10.06
N TRP A 15 24.76 -0.76 -9.76
CA TRP A 15 24.14 0.47 -9.26
C TRP A 15 23.97 0.41 -7.74
N TYR A 16 24.73 1.22 -6.99
CA TYR A 16 24.67 1.27 -5.52
C TYR A 16 24.07 2.58 -5.02
N CYS A 17 23.51 2.55 -3.81
CA CYS A 17 23.04 3.75 -3.14
C CYS A 17 24.17 4.38 -2.32
N GLU A 18 24.42 5.67 -2.53
CA GLU A 18 25.45 6.45 -1.81
C GLU A 18 24.90 7.19 -0.59
N HIS A 19 23.64 6.96 -0.23
CA HIS A 19 23.04 7.67 0.89
C HIS A 19 23.65 7.22 2.22
N PRO A 20 24.07 8.14 3.10
CA PRO A 20 24.70 7.79 4.37
C PRO A 20 23.87 6.80 5.19
N GLY A 21 24.47 5.67 5.56
CA GLY A 21 23.81 4.63 6.35
C GLY A 21 22.83 3.74 5.58
N CYS A 22 22.75 3.85 4.25
CA CYS A 22 21.92 2.96 3.43
C CYS A 22 22.63 1.60 3.21
N THR A 23 21.99 0.51 3.61
CA THR A 23 22.52 -0.86 3.47
C THR A 23 21.82 -1.66 2.35
N ALA A 24 21.19 -0.96 1.40
CA ALA A 24 20.49 -1.59 0.30
C ALA A 24 21.47 -2.35 -0.62
N SER A 25 21.11 -3.57 -1.02
CA SER A 25 21.90 -4.34 -1.98
C SER A 25 22.01 -3.62 -3.34
N PRO A 26 23.08 -3.87 -4.10
CA PRO A 26 23.25 -3.28 -5.43
C PRO A 26 22.09 -3.63 -6.36
N PHE A 27 21.60 -2.63 -7.09
CA PHE A 27 20.46 -2.75 -7.97
C PHE A 27 20.89 -3.20 -9.37
N PRO A 28 20.11 -4.07 -10.05
CA PRO A 28 20.41 -4.52 -11.41
C PRO A 28 20.28 -3.41 -12.46
N THR A 29 19.51 -2.35 -12.17
CA THR A 29 19.26 -1.25 -13.13
C THR A 29 19.27 0.13 -12.45
N GLN A 30 19.66 1.16 -13.19
CA GLN A 30 19.63 2.55 -12.74
C GLN A 30 18.22 3.03 -12.38
N TYR A 31 17.19 2.53 -13.07
CA TYR A 31 15.79 2.83 -12.75
C TYR A 31 15.42 2.43 -11.31
N LEU A 32 15.83 1.24 -10.88
CA LEU A 32 15.56 0.75 -9.53
C LEU A 32 16.33 1.55 -8.48
N LEU A 33 17.59 1.92 -8.76
CA LEU A 33 18.35 2.82 -7.89
C LEU A 33 17.68 4.19 -7.76
N ASN A 34 17.25 4.81 -8.87
CA ASN A 34 16.58 6.11 -8.84
C ASN A 34 15.25 6.03 -8.07
N SER A 35 14.47 4.98 -8.30
CA SER A 35 13.25 4.72 -7.52
C SER A 35 13.56 4.55 -6.03
N HIS A 36 14.64 3.83 -5.68
CA HIS A 36 15.07 3.67 -4.29
C HIS A 36 15.53 5.00 -3.68
N ALA A 37 16.23 5.86 -4.42
CA ALA A 37 16.72 7.14 -3.93
C ALA A 37 15.60 8.06 -3.41
N THR A 38 14.39 7.94 -3.99
CA THR A 38 13.20 8.64 -3.48
C THR A 38 12.83 8.26 -2.04
N SER A 39 13.25 7.09 -1.54
CA SER A 39 13.01 6.67 -0.17
C SER A 39 13.76 7.53 0.86
N HIS A 40 14.93 8.04 0.48
CA HIS A 40 15.73 8.99 1.27
C HIS A 40 15.14 10.39 1.29
N SER A 41 14.34 10.74 0.27
CA SER A 41 13.56 11.96 0.32
C SER A 41 12.51 11.84 1.44
N GLN A 42 12.58 12.78 2.38
CA GLN A 42 11.56 12.99 3.40
C GLN A 42 10.47 13.95 2.91
N SER A 43 10.52 14.41 1.65
CA SER A 43 9.49 15.27 1.10
C SER A 43 8.14 14.54 1.11
N ARG A 44 7.13 15.22 1.64
CA ARG A 44 5.76 14.71 1.74
C ARG A 44 4.80 15.70 1.10
N PRO A 45 4.84 15.86 -0.23
CA PRO A 45 4.14 16.93 -0.94
C PRO A 45 2.63 16.74 -0.99
N HIS A 46 2.11 15.63 -0.47
CA HIS A 46 0.70 15.30 -0.52
C HIS A 46 0.09 15.37 0.88
N TYR A 47 -0.98 16.13 1.04
CA TYR A 47 -1.63 16.37 2.33
C TYR A 47 -3.09 15.99 2.29
N CYS A 48 -3.63 15.58 3.44
CA CYS A 48 -5.05 15.29 3.59
C CYS A 48 -5.85 16.61 3.53
N PRO A 49 -6.91 16.71 2.71
CA PRO A 49 -7.71 17.93 2.61
C PRO A 49 -8.68 18.13 3.80
N VAL A 50 -8.78 17.16 4.72
CA VAL A 50 -9.72 17.23 5.85
C VAL A 50 -9.18 18.20 6.90
N PRO A 51 -9.96 19.24 7.29
CA PRO A 51 -9.52 20.23 8.26
C PRO A 51 -9.28 19.59 9.64
N GLY A 52 -8.21 20.00 10.31
CA GLY A 52 -7.79 19.43 11.60
C GLY A 52 -7.19 18.03 11.52
N CYS A 53 -7.03 17.45 10.32
CA CYS A 53 -6.34 16.18 10.18
C CYS A 53 -4.84 16.36 10.48
N PRO A 54 -4.22 15.51 11.34
CA PRO A 54 -2.78 15.57 11.62
C PRO A 54 -1.90 15.25 10.41
N ARG A 55 -2.51 14.81 9.29
CA ARG A 55 -1.85 14.56 8.00
C ARG A 55 -2.25 15.58 6.93
N GLY A 56 -2.95 16.65 7.32
CA GLY A 56 -3.25 17.81 6.47
C GLY A 56 -2.05 18.74 6.31
N GLU A 57 -2.29 19.90 5.68
CA GLU A 57 -1.26 20.92 5.46
C GLU A 57 -0.69 21.40 6.81
N GLY A 58 0.65 21.50 6.89
CA GLY A 58 1.35 21.76 8.16
C GLY A 58 1.50 20.52 9.07
N GLY A 59 0.92 19.39 8.70
CA GLY A 59 1.04 18.12 9.41
C GLY A 59 2.06 17.16 8.80
N LYS A 60 1.90 15.88 9.09
CA LYS A 60 2.84 14.84 8.67
C LYS A 60 2.85 14.58 7.15
N GLY A 61 1.77 14.89 6.42
CA GLY A 61 1.65 14.61 4.98
C GLY A 61 1.91 13.16 4.56
N PHE A 62 2.09 12.96 3.25
CA PHE A 62 2.33 11.68 2.59
C PHE A 62 3.42 11.81 1.53
N LYS A 63 4.22 10.74 1.37
CA LYS A 63 5.24 10.67 0.33
C LYS A 63 4.61 10.47 -1.05
N ARG A 64 3.48 9.76 -1.15
CA ARG A 64 2.82 9.45 -2.42
C ARG A 64 1.35 9.85 -2.44
N LYS A 65 0.85 10.35 -3.58
CA LYS A 65 -0.55 10.72 -3.77
C LYS A 65 -1.51 9.57 -3.45
N ASN A 66 -1.17 8.34 -3.83
CA ASN A 66 -2.00 7.16 -3.59
C ASN A 66 -2.12 6.82 -2.09
N GLU A 67 -1.15 7.19 -1.26
CA GLU A 67 -1.24 7.00 0.20
C GLU A 67 -2.21 8.01 0.81
N MET A 68 -2.17 9.25 0.35
CA MET A 68 -3.10 10.32 0.75
C MET A 68 -4.54 9.97 0.36
N ILE A 69 -4.78 9.51 -0.86
CA ILE A 69 -6.12 9.07 -1.31
C ILE A 69 -6.64 7.91 -0.44
N ARG A 70 -5.81 6.89 -0.20
CA ARG A 70 -6.20 5.76 0.67
C ARG A 70 -6.45 6.18 2.11
N HIS A 71 -5.73 7.18 2.62
CA HIS A 71 -6.01 7.74 3.92
C HIS A 71 -7.35 8.46 3.96
N GLY A 72 -7.74 9.17 2.91
CA GLY A 72 -9.03 9.86 2.85
C GLY A 72 -10.20 8.94 3.23
N LEU A 73 -10.10 7.65 2.90
CA LEU A 73 -11.07 6.64 3.29
C LEU A 73 -11.30 6.56 4.80
N THR A 74 -10.32 6.88 5.66
CA THR A 74 -10.49 6.84 7.12
C THR A 74 -11.45 7.90 7.65
N HIS A 75 -11.69 8.96 6.87
CA HIS A 75 -12.62 10.04 7.25
C HIS A 75 -14.03 9.81 6.72
N ASP A 76 -14.14 9.07 5.62
CA ASP A 76 -15.40 8.84 4.91
C ASP A 76 -16.04 7.49 5.24
N THR A 77 -15.27 6.52 5.75
CA THR A 77 -15.74 5.14 5.95
C THR A 77 -16.24 4.89 7.39
N PRO A 78 -17.43 4.28 7.57
CA PRO A 78 -17.82 3.71 8.87
C PRO A 78 -16.95 2.49 9.26
N GLY A 79 -16.15 2.01 8.31
CA GLY A 79 -15.23 0.88 8.44
C GLY A 79 -15.93 -0.46 8.26
N TYR A 80 -15.14 -1.50 8.03
CA TYR A 80 -15.58 -2.89 7.96
C TYR A 80 -15.43 -3.54 9.33
N VAL A 81 -16.40 -4.35 9.74
CA VAL A 81 -16.35 -5.08 11.02
C VAL A 81 -16.15 -6.55 10.74
N CYS A 82 -15.26 -7.21 11.48
CA CYS A 82 -15.04 -8.64 11.29
C CYS A 82 -16.28 -9.44 11.69
N PRO A 83 -16.86 -10.27 10.81
CA PRO A 83 -18.07 -11.05 11.11
C PRO A 83 -17.79 -12.27 12.02
N PHE A 84 -16.53 -12.60 12.27
CA PHE A 84 -16.12 -13.76 13.08
C PHE A 84 -15.61 -13.37 14.48
N CYS A 85 -15.32 -12.08 14.72
CA CYS A 85 -14.88 -11.60 16.03
C CYS A 85 -16.07 -11.45 16.99
N PRO A 86 -15.96 -11.87 18.26
CA PRO A 86 -16.99 -11.59 19.25
C PRO A 86 -17.13 -10.07 19.49
N ASP A 87 -16.01 -9.34 19.43
CA ASP A 87 -16.02 -7.88 19.44
C ASP A 87 -16.39 -7.33 18.06
N ARG A 88 -17.48 -6.55 18.01
CA ARG A 88 -17.93 -5.82 16.81
C ARG A 88 -17.54 -4.34 16.84
N GLY A 89 -16.84 -3.90 17.89
CA GLY A 89 -16.40 -2.52 18.06
C GLY A 89 -15.22 -2.18 17.14
N HIS A 90 -14.36 -3.14 16.84
CA HIS A 90 -13.21 -2.92 15.98
C HIS A 90 -13.58 -2.74 14.50
N LYS A 91 -13.29 -1.54 13.97
CA LYS A 91 -13.57 -1.13 12.59
C LYS A 91 -12.30 -1.02 11.76
N TYR A 92 -12.24 -1.76 10.66
CA TYR A 92 -11.16 -1.70 9.69
C TYR A 92 -11.50 -0.68 8.61
N PRO A 93 -10.70 0.37 8.38
CA PRO A 93 -11.03 1.40 7.39
C PRO A 93 -10.97 0.91 5.93
N ARG A 94 -10.36 -0.26 5.69
CA ARG A 94 -10.08 -0.79 4.34
C ARG A 94 -10.35 -2.30 4.27
N PRO A 95 -10.78 -2.81 3.11
CA PRO A 95 -11.16 -4.22 2.95
C PRO A 95 -9.96 -5.17 3.07
N ASP A 96 -8.80 -4.78 2.53
CA ASP A 96 -7.56 -5.58 2.61
C ASP A 96 -7.04 -5.73 4.04
N ASN A 97 -7.29 -4.73 4.89
CA ASN A 97 -6.96 -4.83 6.32
C ASN A 97 -7.84 -5.87 7.02
N LEU A 98 -9.15 -5.85 6.77
CA LEU A 98 -10.07 -6.85 7.31
C LEU A 98 -9.72 -8.25 6.81
N GLN A 99 -9.52 -8.43 5.50
CA GLN A 99 -9.15 -9.72 4.93
C GLN A 99 -7.86 -10.27 5.52
N ARG A 100 -6.84 -9.41 5.72
CA ARG A 100 -5.61 -9.82 6.40
C ARG A 100 -5.87 -10.23 7.85
N HIS A 101 -6.68 -9.48 8.58
CA HIS A 101 -7.05 -9.83 9.95
C HIS A 101 -7.72 -11.21 10.01
N VAL A 102 -8.70 -11.47 9.13
CA VAL A 102 -9.37 -12.79 9.05
C VAL A 102 -8.36 -13.89 8.76
N ARG A 103 -7.47 -13.72 7.78
CA ARG A 103 -6.44 -14.73 7.47
C ARG A 103 -5.51 -15.06 8.64
N VAL A 104 -5.25 -14.11 9.54
CA VAL A 104 -4.32 -14.29 10.67
C VAL A 104 -5.03 -14.78 11.93
N HIS A 105 -6.24 -14.29 12.21
CA HIS A 105 -6.96 -14.55 13.46
C HIS A 105 -8.11 -15.57 13.33
N HIS A 106 -8.54 -15.85 12.11
CA HIS A 106 -9.61 -16.79 11.78
C HIS A 106 -9.11 -17.75 10.69
N ILE A 107 -8.10 -18.55 11.02
CA ILE A 107 -7.38 -19.44 10.09
C ILE A 107 -8.29 -20.50 9.44
N ASP A 108 -9.38 -20.85 10.13
CA ASP A 108 -10.45 -21.74 9.71
C ASP A 108 -11.45 -21.09 8.73
N LYS A 109 -11.33 -19.79 8.46
CA LYS A 109 -12.19 -19.05 7.53
C LYS A 109 -11.49 -18.76 6.22
N ASP A 110 -12.17 -19.14 5.14
CA ASP A 110 -11.69 -18.88 3.79
C ASP A 110 -11.95 -17.43 3.37
N ARG A 111 -11.16 -16.94 2.41
CA ARG A 111 -11.33 -15.59 1.84
C ARG A 111 -12.68 -15.44 1.13
N ASP A 112 -13.24 -16.54 0.63
CA ASP A 112 -14.51 -16.60 -0.07
C ASP A 112 -15.69 -16.98 0.85
N ASP A 113 -15.48 -16.98 2.18
CA ASP A 113 -16.56 -17.18 3.16
C ASP A 113 -17.71 -16.19 2.93
N PRO A 114 -18.98 -16.65 2.91
CA PRO A 114 -20.13 -15.82 2.58
C PRO A 114 -20.32 -14.64 3.53
N MET A 115 -20.01 -14.79 4.82
CA MET A 115 -20.13 -13.70 5.79
C MET A 115 -19.06 -12.64 5.54
N LEU A 116 -17.84 -13.05 5.18
CA LEU A 116 -16.78 -12.12 4.82
C LEU A 116 -17.10 -11.39 3.52
N ARG A 117 -17.62 -12.09 2.51
CA ARG A 117 -18.03 -11.51 1.23
C ARG A 117 -19.14 -10.48 1.41
N GLU A 118 -20.11 -10.76 2.26
CA GLU A 118 -21.20 -9.84 2.58
C GLU A 118 -20.69 -8.55 3.25
N VAL A 119 -19.83 -8.65 4.26
CA VAL A 119 -19.22 -7.47 4.88
C VAL A 119 -18.42 -6.65 3.86
N LEU A 120 -17.73 -7.31 2.92
CA LEU A 120 -16.93 -6.65 1.89
C LEU A 120 -17.80 -6.04 0.78
N SER A 121 -18.99 -6.59 0.49
CA SER A 121 -19.93 -6.11 -0.53
C SER A 121 -20.72 -4.88 -0.10
N GLN A 122 -20.90 -4.68 1.22
CA GLN A 122 -21.60 -3.54 1.83
C GLN A 122 -21.05 -2.14 1.45
N ARG A 123 -19.98 -2.07 0.64
CA ARG A 123 -19.35 -0.81 0.17
C ARG A 123 -19.59 -0.47 -1.31
N ALA A 124 -20.61 -1.01 -1.97
CA ALA A 124 -20.92 -0.59 -3.34
C ALA A 124 -21.71 0.74 -3.45
N GLY A 125 -22.21 1.30 -2.34
CA GLY A 125 -23.02 2.53 -2.35
C GLY A 125 -22.46 3.63 -1.47
N GLY A 126 -21.78 4.63 -2.06
CA GLY A 126 -21.47 5.88 -1.35
C GLY A 126 -20.25 6.65 -1.88
N ALA A 127 -20.53 7.73 -2.62
CA ALA A 127 -19.69 8.89 -2.94
C ALA A 127 -18.54 8.77 -3.97
N ALA A 128 -18.76 9.53 -5.06
CA ALA A 128 -17.89 9.77 -6.20
C ALA A 128 -16.59 10.53 -5.85
N GLY A 129 -15.53 10.27 -6.61
CA GLY A 129 -14.31 11.07 -6.57
C GLY A 129 -13.16 10.56 -7.45
N ALA A 130 -13.23 10.87 -8.75
CA ALA A 130 -12.12 10.81 -9.72
C ALA A 130 -11.66 9.43 -10.23
N GLY A 131 -12.58 8.67 -10.84
CA GLY A 131 -12.24 7.71 -11.88
C GLY A 131 -11.80 8.45 -13.15
N ARG A 132 -10.49 8.49 -13.40
CA ARG A 132 -9.91 9.07 -14.62
C ARG A 132 -10.48 8.33 -15.84
N GLY A 133 -11.25 9.04 -16.66
CA GLY A 133 -11.62 8.58 -17.98
C GLY A 133 -10.37 8.19 -18.77
N ARG A 134 -10.26 6.92 -19.12
CA ARG A 134 -9.22 6.39 -20.01
C ARG A 134 -9.53 6.95 -21.40
N ARG A 135 -8.94 8.10 -21.77
CA ARG A 135 -9.05 8.66 -23.12
C ARG A 135 -8.55 7.61 -24.12
N ARG A 136 -9.45 7.09 -24.96
CA ARG A 136 -9.09 6.29 -26.14
C ARG A 136 -8.25 7.18 -27.05
N ARG A 137 -7.05 6.72 -27.43
CA ARG A 137 -6.30 7.33 -28.53
C ARG A 137 -6.98 6.92 -29.82
N THR A 138 -7.65 7.86 -30.47
CA THR A 138 -7.97 7.76 -31.90
C THR A 138 -6.74 8.29 -32.64
N GLY A 139 -6.05 7.43 -33.38
CA GLY A 139 -4.97 7.85 -34.27
C GLY A 139 -5.52 8.35 -35.61
N PRO A 140 -4.75 9.15 -36.37
CA PRO A 140 -4.87 9.21 -37.82
C PRO A 140 -4.21 7.98 -38.48
#